data_AF-A0A9X3E7X8-F1
#
_entry.id   AF-A0A9X3E7X8-F1
#
_cell.length_a   1.000
_cell.length_b   1.000
_cell.length_c   1.000
_cell.angle_alpha   90.00
_cell.angle_beta   90.00
_cell.angle_gamma   90.00
#
_symmetry.space_group_name_H-M   'P 1'
#
loop_
_entity.id
_entity.type
_entity.pdbx_description
1 polymer ?
#
loop_
_entity_poly.entity_id
_entity_poly.type
_entity_poly.pdbx_seq_one_letter_code
_entity_poly.pdbx_strand_id
1 'polypeptide(L)'
;MKLAMLAALAVVMVPVSASATMLERQAGRAIRNAGHWCGRVSYMTVDTKVSTPKRRVVLVTCDDGTRYEQYSLVLTADNKISSIEKK
;
A
#
# COMPACT_ATOMS: atom_id res chain seq x y z
N MET A 1 30.64 40.81 5.83
CA MET A 1 29.70 40.10 4.93
C MET A 1 30.26 38.72 4.59
N LYS A 2 29.63 37.64 5.06
CA LYS A 2 29.33 36.43 4.28
C LYS A 2 28.77 35.36 5.23
N LEU A 3 27.50 35.04 5.00
CA LEU A 3 26.78 33.96 5.65
C LEU A 3 27.37 32.61 5.21
N ALA A 4 27.52 31.68 6.15
CA ALA A 4 27.60 30.26 5.86
C ALA A 4 26.46 29.58 6.63
N MET A 5 25.30 29.50 5.99
CA MET A 5 24.12 28.82 6.53
C MET A 5 24.20 27.35 6.09
N LEU A 6 24.73 26.50 6.97
CA LEU A 6 24.70 25.04 6.80
C LEU A 6 23.33 24.54 7.26
N ALA A 7 22.41 24.35 6.30
CA ALA A 7 21.16 23.65 6.54
C ALA A 7 21.44 22.15 6.67
N ALA A 8 21.46 21.64 7.91
CA ALA A 8 21.47 20.21 8.16
C ALA A 8 20.13 19.62 7.72
N LEU A 9 20.16 18.74 6.71
CA LEU A 9 19.01 17.91 6.33
C LEU A 9 18.68 16.99 7.51
N ALA A 10 17.64 17.31 8.25
CA ALA A 10 17.05 16.38 9.21
C ALA A 10 16.32 15.29 8.41
N VAL A 11 16.93 14.10 8.31
CA VAL A 11 16.25 12.90 7.82
C VAL A 11 15.21 12.52 8.86
N VAL A 12 13.95 12.89 8.62
CA VAL A 12 12.83 12.46 9.46
C VAL A 12 12.64 10.96 9.24
N MET A 13 13.24 10.14 10.09
CA MET A 13 12.91 8.72 10.17
C MET A 13 11.51 8.62 10.79
N VAL A 14 10.48 8.62 9.94
CA VAL A 14 9.10 8.42 10.38
C VAL A 14 8.98 6.98 10.87
N PRO A 15 8.53 6.71 12.11
CA PRO A 15 8.29 5.35 12.58
C PRO A 15 7.14 4.76 11.75
N VAL A 16 7.46 3.77 10.91
CA VAL A 16 6.45 2.97 10.23
C VAL A 16 5.69 2.20 11.31
N SER A 17 4.43 2.56 11.52
CA SER A 17 3.60 1.96 12.56
C SER A 17 3.49 0.44 12.33
N ALA A 18 3.67 -0.35 13.38
CA ALA A 18 3.59 -1.82 13.31
C ALA A 18 2.26 -2.30 12.69
N SER A 19 1.18 -1.52 12.83
CA SER A 19 -0.12 -1.78 12.20
C SER A 19 -0.09 -1.68 10.67
N ALA A 20 0.65 -0.73 10.09
CA ALA A 20 0.79 -0.60 8.63
C ALA A 20 1.51 -1.83 8.05
N THR A 21 2.62 -2.24 8.67
CA THR A 21 3.39 -3.41 8.21
C THR A 21 2.61 -4.73 8.29
N MET A 22 1.77 -4.90 9.32
CA MET A 22 0.89 -6.06 9.45
C MET A 22 -0.19 -6.07 8.35
N LEU A 23 -0.78 -4.91 8.05
CA LEU A 23 -1.79 -4.77 7.01
C LEU A 23 -1.21 -5.04 5.61
N GLU A 24 -0.01 -4.51 5.32
CA GLU A 24 0.73 -4.78 4.08
C GLU A 24 1.04 -6.27 3.90
N ARG A 25 1.49 -6.95 4.97
CA ARG A 25 1.72 -8.40 4.95
C ARG A 25 0.43 -9.17 4.68
N GLN A 26 -0.68 -8.77 5.30
CA GLN A 26 -1.98 -9.39 5.10
C GLN A 26 -2.47 -9.20 3.66
N ALA A 27 -2.35 -7.99 3.11
CA ALA A 27 -2.70 -7.70 1.72
C ALA A 27 -1.87 -8.55 0.75
N GLY A 28 -0.55 -8.58 0.91
CA GLY A 28 0.33 -9.40 0.07
C GLY A 28 0.01 -10.90 0.17
N ARG A 29 -0.35 -11.41 1.36
CA ARG A 29 -0.80 -12.80 1.52
C ARG A 29 -2.11 -13.06 0.80
N ALA A 30 -3.09 -12.16 0.90
CA ALA A 30 -4.37 -12.32 0.21
C ALA A 30 -4.21 -12.34 -1.31
N ILE A 31 -3.38 -11.44 -1.87
CA ILE A 31 -3.08 -11.39 -3.30
C ILE A 31 -2.44 -12.71 -3.76
N ARG A 32 -1.42 -13.20 -3.04
CA ARG A 32 -0.78 -14.49 -3.37
C ARG A 32 -1.73 -15.67 -3.25
N ASN A 33 -2.57 -15.71 -2.21
CA ASN A 33 -3.54 -16.79 -2.01
C ASN A 33 -4.62 -16.81 -3.10
N ALA A 34 -4.90 -15.66 -3.74
CA ALA A 34 -5.78 -15.57 -4.91
C ALA A 34 -5.09 -15.98 -6.23
N GLY A 35 -3.82 -16.40 -6.20
CA GLY A 35 -3.07 -16.83 -7.40
C GLY A 35 -2.38 -15.70 -8.15
N HIS A 36 -2.37 -14.49 -7.60
CA HIS A 36 -1.70 -13.33 -8.21
C HIS A 36 -0.25 -13.21 -7.76
N TRP A 37 0.56 -12.56 -8.58
CA TRP A 37 1.96 -12.29 -8.24
C TRP A 37 2.05 -11.11 -7.27
N CYS A 38 2.78 -11.29 -6.17
CA CYS A 38 3.14 -10.20 -5.28
C CYS A 38 4.42 -10.52 -4.52
N GLY A 39 5.54 -9.87 -4.89
CA GLY A 39 6.83 -9.98 -4.21
C GLY A 39 6.75 -9.38 -2.80
N ARG A 40 6.82 -8.04 -2.71
CA ARG A 40 6.52 -7.25 -1.51
C ARG A 40 5.41 -6.24 -1.82
N VAL A 41 4.69 -5.80 -0.80
CA VAL A 41 3.84 -4.61 -0.92
C VAL A 41 4.72 -3.39 -0.69
N SER A 42 4.85 -2.49 -1.68
CA SER A 42 5.57 -1.20 -1.55
C SER A 42 4.66 -0.05 -1.24
N TYR A 43 3.40 -0.14 -1.67
CA TYR A 43 2.45 0.94 -1.53
C TYR A 43 1.04 0.40 -1.37
N MET A 44 0.28 1.03 -0.46
CA MET A 44 -1.11 0.70 -0.24
C MET A 44 -1.89 1.96 0.10
N THR A 45 -3.01 2.19 -0.57
CA THR A 45 -3.87 3.34 -0.33
C THR A 45 -5.32 3.03 -0.63
N VAL A 46 -6.25 3.73 0.00
CA VAL A 46 -7.68 3.65 -0.34
C VAL A 46 -7.92 4.47 -1.60
N ASP A 47 -8.55 3.89 -2.60
CA ASP A 47 -9.03 4.65 -3.77
C ASP A 47 -10.32 5.37 -3.40
N THR A 48 -10.20 6.60 -2.94
CA THR A 48 -11.32 7.44 -2.51
C THR A 48 -12.25 7.85 -3.65
N LYS A 49 -11.82 7.70 -4.91
CA LYS A 49 -12.65 8.07 -6.07
C LYS A 49 -13.73 7.03 -6.35
N VAL A 50 -13.44 5.76 -6.09
CA VAL A 50 -14.36 4.64 -6.35
C VAL A 50 -14.87 3.98 -5.07
N SER A 51 -14.31 4.31 -3.91
CA SER A 51 -14.80 3.85 -2.61
C SER A 51 -16.10 4.56 -2.22
N THR A 52 -17.01 3.81 -1.64
CA THR A 52 -18.29 4.25 -1.09
C THR A 52 -18.43 3.74 0.35
N PRO A 53 -19.38 4.26 1.16
CA PRO A 53 -19.60 3.74 2.52
C PRO A 53 -19.93 2.24 2.59
N LYS A 54 -20.42 1.64 1.50
CA LYS A 54 -20.78 0.22 1.43
C LYS A 54 -19.71 -0.67 0.77
N ARG A 55 -18.75 -0.07 0.07
CA ARG A 55 -17.73 -0.75 -0.73
C ARG A 55 -16.45 0.06 -0.69
N ARG A 56 -15.38 -0.51 -0.10
CA ARG A 56 -14.09 0.17 -0.04
C ARG A 56 -13.14 -0.48 -1.04
N VAL A 57 -12.45 0.31 -1.84
CA VAL A 57 -11.44 -0.19 -2.79
C VAL A 57 -10.08 0.24 -2.31
N VAL A 58 -9.16 -0.71 -2.14
CA VAL A 58 -7.78 -0.46 -1.71
C VAL A 58 -6.86 -0.81 -2.87
N LEU A 59 -6.07 0.16 -3.30
CA LEU A 59 -4.99 -0.05 -4.25
C LEU A 59 -3.77 -0.58 -3.50
N VAL A 60 -3.23 -1.70 -3.99
CA VAL A 60 -2.03 -2.32 -3.47
C VAL A 60 -1.04 -2.46 -4.62
N THR A 61 0.12 -1.85 -4.48
CA THR A 61 1.24 -2.04 -5.40
C THR A 61 2.17 -3.10 -4.83
N CYS A 62 2.39 -4.13 -5.64
CA CYS A 62 3.38 -5.15 -5.39
C CYS A 62 4.60 -4.95 -6.28
N ASP A 63 5.79 -5.09 -5.71
CA ASP A 63 7.06 -4.99 -6.44
C ASP A 63 8.11 -5.99 -5.92
N ASP A 64 9.20 -6.12 -6.65
CA ASP A 64 10.43 -6.79 -6.18
C ASP A 64 11.70 -6.01 -6.58
N GLY A 65 11.53 -4.76 -7.01
CA GLY A 65 12.58 -3.92 -7.61
C GLY A 65 12.79 -4.13 -9.12
N THR A 66 12.20 -5.16 -9.73
CA THR A 66 12.30 -5.44 -11.17
C THR A 66 10.95 -5.54 -11.87
N ARG A 67 9.92 -6.00 -11.15
CA ARG A 67 8.53 -6.06 -11.59
C ARG A 67 7.68 -5.18 -10.68
N TYR A 68 6.70 -4.51 -11.28
CA TYR A 68 5.71 -3.69 -10.60
C TYR A 68 4.32 -4.09 -11.07
N GLU A 69 3.42 -4.44 -10.14
CA GLU A 69 2.02 -4.72 -10.44
C GLU A 69 1.10 -4.08 -9.42
N GLN A 70 0.01 -3.48 -9.90
CA GLN A 70 -1.00 -2.87 -9.06
C GLN A 70 -2.28 -3.70 -9.06
N TYR A 71 -2.84 -3.87 -7.88
CA TYR A 71 -4.07 -4.61 -7.63
C TYR A 71 -5.09 -3.71 -6.93
N SER A 72 -6.35 -3.86 -7.33
CA SER A 72 -7.51 -3.28 -6.66
C SER A 72 -8.15 -4.35 -5.79
N LEU A 73 -8.09 -4.17 -4.47
CA LEU A 73 -8.75 -5.03 -3.50
C LEU A 73 -10.11 -4.42 -3.19
N VAL A 74 -11.17 -5.10 -3.60
CA VAL A 74 -12.54 -4.70 -3.29
C VAL A 74 -12.92 -5.30 -1.95
N LEU A 75 -13.17 -4.44 -0.97
CA LEU A 75 -13.60 -4.80 0.37
C LEU A 75 -15.10 -4.60 0.54
N THR A 76 -15.73 -5.57 1.21
CA THR A 76 -17.09 -5.47 1.72
C THR A 76 -17.16 -4.52 2.92
N ALA A 77 -18.39 -4.20 3.37
CA ALA A 77 -18.63 -3.37 4.56
C ALA A 77 -18.02 -3.95 5.85
N ASP A 78 -17.86 -5.27 5.95
CA ASP A 78 -17.18 -5.96 7.06
C ASP A 78 -15.66 -6.10 6.86
N ASN A 79 -15.07 -5.33 5.93
CA ASN A 79 -13.64 -5.30 5.64
C ASN A 79 -13.05 -6.63 5.13
N LYS A 80 -13.89 -7.54 4.60
CA LYS A 80 -13.42 -8.75 3.93
C LYS A 80 -13.14 -8.47 2.47
N ILE A 81 -12.14 -9.16 1.91
CA ILE A 81 -11.82 -9.08 0.49
C ILE A 81 -12.88 -9.84 -0.29
N SER A 82 -13.63 -9.14 -1.13
CA SER A 82 -14.63 -9.70 -2.04
C SER A 82 -14.05 -10.03 -3.41
N SER A 83 -13.11 -9.23 -3.90
CA SER A 83 -12.48 -9.39 -5.22
C SER A 83 -11.09 -8.77 -5.24
N ILE A 84 -10.21 -9.32 -6.07
CA ILE A 84 -8.89 -8.79 -6.38
C ILE A 84 -8.79 -8.64 -7.89
N GLU A 85 -8.59 -7.42 -8.36
CA GLU A 85 -8.53 -7.11 -9.78
C GLU A 85 -7.16 -6.53 -10.12
N LYS A 86 -6.49 -7.06 -11.15
CA LYS A 86 -5.26 -6.46 -11.67
C LYS A 86 -5.61 -5.19 -12.45
N LYS A 87 -4.87 -4.11 -12.18
CA LYS A 87 -5.03 -2.82 -12.86
C LYS A 87 -4.08 -2.68 -14.04
#